data_AF-A0A2E3VZH0-F1
#
_entry.id   AF-A0A2E3VZH0-F1
#
_cell.length_a   1.000
_cell.length_b   1.000
_cell.length_c   1.000
_cell.angle_alpha   90.00
_cell.angle_beta   90.00
_cell.angle_gamma   90.00
#
_symmetry.space_group_name_H-M   'P 1'
#
loop_
_entity.id
_entity.type
_entity.pdbx_description
1 polymer ?
#
loop_
_entity_poly.entity_id
_entity_poly.type
_entity_poly.pdbx_seq_one_letter_code
_entity_poly.pdbx_strand_id
1 'polypeptide(L)'
;MAGHTAYPGHLTKRFNFSQEKLSKAKFLKSNLLNKNIKGDIISDSASGDEPKNWFNLSPDEDSIQGVSTEKLYKNFGQPFEEVIVAVIDSGVDVNHEDLQGKVWINEDEIPNNNIDDDNNGYIDDVYGWNFIGGKKGMATFKRDNSINGIKLIKGDPAYQVNSDTLEMTREVKRLRELKEDLAKDGYYLLPEEVKKLKELSEIVESKSKSASRYFKTLSQEKKSYEEGLEVLKAAGLKTYTMEAVSNFEPQNSEQEQAKQKMMSIYAQGYSHDEIYEYYDYFKAQALFHYNLESDTRSTIVGDNIKDKYERDYGNNDVIGPDSSHGTHVAGIIAAARNNGIGMNGVASNVKIMAIRAVPNGDERDKDVANSIYYAVDNGAKVINMSFGKSYSPYKDIVDEAVEYARSKGVLLVHAAGNDSKDLDENDNFPNKIVNGEPVENWLEVGASAFMNGPLLPASFSNYGKTTVDIFAPGKNIYATFPDNEYKTISGTSMASPVVAGVAALILGYLPELTAAELKEAIMSSSDRQANLKVVSPGSEMVFFSELSVSGGVANAFEALNTLTRDTQVPYRVKLAGI
;
A
#
# COMPACT_ATOMS: atom_id res chain seq x y z
N MET A 1 -2.17 -1.85 -76.21
CA MET A 1 -0.99 -0.99 -76.40
C MET A 1 -0.94 0.01 -75.27
N ALA A 2 0.27 0.23 -74.76
CA ALA A 2 0.61 0.78 -73.46
C ALA A 2 0.22 2.25 -73.22
N GLY A 3 0.16 2.63 -71.94
CA GLY A 3 0.21 4.03 -71.52
C GLY A 3 -0.33 4.28 -70.11
N HIS A 4 0.33 3.76 -69.07
CA HIS A 4 0.09 4.12 -67.67
C HIS A 4 0.56 5.56 -67.37
N THR A 5 -0.27 6.33 -66.68
CA THR A 5 0.11 7.55 -65.95
C THR A 5 -0.16 7.35 -64.45
N ALA A 6 0.90 7.38 -63.65
CA ALA A 6 0.88 7.55 -62.20
C ALA A 6 1.48 8.95 -61.92
N TYR A 7 0.88 9.85 -61.14
CA TYR A 7 0.86 9.94 -59.66
C TYR A 7 0.04 11.22 -59.28
N PRO A 8 -0.51 11.38 -58.05
CA PRO A 8 0.26 11.83 -56.87
C PRO A 8 -0.13 11.03 -55.60
N GLY A 9 0.73 10.79 -54.60
CA GLY A 9 1.61 11.73 -53.91
C GLY A 9 1.01 12.08 -52.52
N HIS A 10 0.86 11.10 -51.62
CA HIS A 10 0.44 11.31 -50.24
C HIS A 10 1.59 11.88 -49.40
N LEU A 11 1.50 13.17 -49.07
CA LEU A 11 2.32 13.83 -48.05
C LEU A 11 1.84 13.42 -46.66
N THR A 12 2.54 12.49 -46.02
CA THR A 12 2.44 12.27 -44.57
C THR A 12 3.26 13.37 -43.85
N LYS A 13 2.57 14.40 -43.34
CA LYS A 13 3.17 15.34 -42.39
C LYS A 13 3.44 14.60 -41.09
N ARG A 14 4.70 14.20 -40.85
CA ARG A 14 5.18 13.77 -39.53
C ARG A 14 5.12 14.98 -38.59
N PHE A 15 4.40 14.84 -37.49
CA PHE A 15 4.40 15.81 -36.38
C PHE A 15 5.77 15.78 -35.70
N ASN A 16 6.63 16.76 -36.01
CA ASN A 16 7.88 16.98 -35.28
C ASN A 16 7.59 17.78 -33.99
N PHE A 17 7.40 17.10 -32.88
CA PHE A 17 7.52 17.72 -31.56
C PHE A 17 9.01 17.93 -31.25
N SER A 18 9.38 19.10 -30.71
CA SER A 18 10.79 19.39 -30.41
C SER A 18 11.33 18.44 -29.33
N GLN A 19 12.51 17.88 -29.58
CA GLN A 19 13.26 16.99 -28.67
C GLN A 19 13.38 17.53 -27.24
N GLU A 20 13.39 18.86 -27.09
CA GLU A 20 13.53 19.57 -25.82
C GLU A 20 12.24 19.58 -24.97
N LYS A 21 11.04 19.55 -25.61
CA LYS A 21 9.77 19.35 -24.89
C LYS A 21 9.60 17.89 -24.47
N LEU A 22 10.02 16.97 -25.34
CA LEU A 22 10.05 15.54 -25.04
C LEU A 22 11.01 15.22 -23.89
N SER A 23 12.19 15.86 -23.82
CA SER A 23 13.14 15.65 -22.72
C SER A 23 12.63 16.18 -21.38
N LYS A 24 11.92 17.31 -21.36
CA LYS A 24 11.34 17.89 -20.15
C LYS A 24 10.14 17.09 -19.63
N ALA A 25 9.32 16.53 -20.53
CA ALA A 25 8.26 15.59 -20.19
C ALA A 25 8.82 14.24 -19.68
N LYS A 26 9.89 13.73 -20.31
CA LYS A 26 10.62 12.54 -19.84
C LYS A 26 11.27 12.74 -18.47
N PHE A 27 11.78 13.93 -18.18
CA PHE A 27 12.38 14.29 -16.90
C PHE A 27 11.34 14.44 -15.78
N LEU A 28 10.15 14.96 -16.08
CA LEU A 28 9.01 14.89 -15.16
C LEU A 28 8.61 13.43 -14.91
N LYS A 29 8.70 12.56 -15.94
CA LYS A 29 8.39 11.14 -15.85
C LYS A 29 9.32 10.36 -14.94
N SER A 30 10.62 10.66 -14.95
CA SER A 30 11.63 9.82 -14.30
C SER A 30 11.65 9.90 -12.77
N ASN A 31 11.16 10.98 -12.14
CA ASN A 31 11.32 11.18 -10.68
C ASN A 31 10.00 11.42 -9.90
N LEU A 32 8.88 11.76 -10.57
CA LEU A 32 7.64 12.15 -9.88
C LEU A 32 6.37 11.47 -10.41
N LEU A 33 6.40 10.89 -11.61
CA LEU A 33 5.20 10.42 -12.32
C LEU A 33 5.10 8.88 -12.37
N ASN A 34 5.51 8.09 -11.39
CA ASN A 34 5.08 6.68 -11.38
C ASN A 34 4.39 6.30 -10.06
N LYS A 35 4.08 7.28 -9.21
CA LYS A 35 3.51 7.03 -7.88
C LYS A 35 1.97 7.11 -7.87
N ASN A 36 1.31 6.15 -7.24
CA ASN A 36 -0.10 6.23 -6.84
C ASN A 36 -0.27 7.30 -5.76
N ILE A 37 -1.51 7.48 -5.30
CA ILE A 37 -1.81 8.52 -4.32
C ILE A 37 -1.26 8.22 -2.91
N LYS A 38 -0.85 6.98 -2.64
CA LYS A 38 -0.11 6.58 -1.44
C LYS A 38 1.41 6.62 -1.59
N GLY A 39 1.93 6.97 -2.76
CA GLY A 39 3.37 7.02 -3.01
C GLY A 39 3.99 5.70 -3.49
N ASP A 40 3.21 4.61 -3.64
CA ASP A 40 3.68 3.36 -4.24
C ASP A 40 3.79 3.50 -5.74
N ILE A 41 4.66 2.72 -6.36
CA ILE A 41 4.90 2.81 -7.79
C ILE A 41 3.90 1.93 -8.56
N ILE A 42 3.00 2.56 -9.33
CA ILE A 42 2.12 1.86 -10.27
C ILE A 42 2.95 1.55 -11.50
N SER A 43 3.34 0.28 -11.64
CA SER A 43 4.11 -0.26 -12.76
C SER A 43 5.15 0.72 -13.35
N ASP A 44 6.37 0.66 -12.84
CA ASP A 44 7.50 1.00 -13.71
C ASP A 44 7.41 0.07 -14.92
N SER A 45 7.79 0.49 -16.13
CA SER A 45 7.74 -0.39 -17.30
C SER A 45 8.63 -1.61 -17.05
N ALA A 46 8.04 -2.65 -16.45
CA ALA A 46 8.66 -3.94 -16.21
C ALA A 46 9.04 -4.51 -17.57
N SER A 47 10.11 -5.32 -17.61
CA SER A 47 10.45 -6.01 -18.85
C SER A 47 9.35 -6.99 -19.28
N GLY A 48 8.31 -7.20 -18.45
CA GLY A 48 7.16 -8.05 -18.75
C GLY A 48 7.48 -9.53 -18.59
N ASP A 49 8.64 -9.84 -18.02
CA ASP A 49 9.19 -11.20 -17.92
C ASP A 49 8.98 -11.82 -16.52
N GLU A 50 8.56 -11.05 -15.51
CA GLU A 50 8.36 -11.56 -14.15
C GLU A 50 7.15 -12.51 -14.08
N PRO A 51 7.31 -13.75 -13.57
CA PRO A 51 6.17 -14.62 -13.30
C PRO A 51 5.20 -13.98 -12.30
N LYS A 52 3.89 -14.06 -12.55
CA LYS A 52 2.87 -13.48 -11.64
C LYS A 52 3.01 -13.93 -10.17
N ASN A 53 3.48 -15.17 -9.95
CA ASN A 53 3.67 -15.79 -8.64
C ASN A 53 5.11 -15.69 -8.09
N TRP A 54 5.97 -14.85 -8.68
CA TRP A 54 7.42 -14.94 -8.45
C TRP A 54 7.84 -14.76 -6.99
N PHE A 55 7.11 -13.98 -6.21
CA PHE A 55 7.45 -13.73 -4.81
C PHE A 55 7.37 -14.99 -3.93
N ASN A 56 6.67 -16.03 -4.37
CA ASN A 56 6.60 -17.33 -3.70
C ASN A 56 7.71 -18.31 -4.12
N LEU A 57 8.47 -18.00 -5.17
CA LEU A 57 9.49 -18.87 -5.75
C LEU A 57 10.78 -18.87 -4.93
N SER A 58 11.73 -19.75 -5.30
CA SER A 58 12.93 -20.01 -4.51
C SER A 58 14.21 -19.66 -5.27
N PRO A 59 15.22 -19.06 -4.62
CA PRO A 59 16.50 -18.77 -5.26
C PRO A 59 17.21 -20.02 -5.81
N ASP A 60 17.11 -21.15 -5.11
CA ASP A 60 17.81 -22.39 -5.44
C ASP A 60 17.07 -23.32 -6.39
N GLU A 61 15.73 -23.34 -6.37
CA GLU A 61 14.92 -24.14 -7.31
C GLU A 61 14.60 -23.37 -8.62
N ASP A 62 14.34 -22.07 -8.53
CA ASP A 62 13.80 -21.26 -9.64
C ASP A 62 14.77 -20.19 -10.18
N SER A 63 15.91 -19.97 -9.52
CA SER A 63 16.81 -18.83 -9.79
C SER A 63 16.12 -17.46 -9.66
N ILE A 64 15.08 -17.38 -8.83
CA ILE A 64 14.29 -16.17 -8.58
C ILE A 64 14.34 -15.84 -7.09
N GLN A 65 14.55 -14.57 -6.76
CA GLN A 65 14.72 -14.09 -5.40
C GLN A 65 13.39 -13.89 -4.64
N GLY A 66 12.55 -14.93 -4.62
CA GLY A 66 11.32 -14.98 -3.82
C GLY A 66 11.56 -15.50 -2.40
N VAL A 67 10.47 -15.72 -1.63
CA VAL A 67 10.54 -16.15 -0.23
C VAL A 67 10.42 -17.67 -0.02
N SER A 68 10.53 -18.46 -1.09
CA SER A 68 10.57 -19.94 -1.04
C SER A 68 9.34 -20.62 -0.39
N THR A 69 8.16 -20.01 -0.51
CA THR A 69 6.92 -20.58 0.05
C THR A 69 6.42 -21.77 -0.75
N GLU A 70 6.57 -21.79 -2.10
CA GLU A 70 6.24 -22.97 -2.90
C GLU A 70 7.08 -24.19 -2.47
N LYS A 71 8.38 -23.97 -2.24
CA LYS A 71 9.28 -24.98 -1.71
C LYS A 71 8.88 -25.41 -0.30
N LEU A 72 8.45 -24.49 0.56
CA LEU A 72 7.90 -24.83 1.88
C LEU A 72 6.71 -25.78 1.77
N TYR A 73 5.67 -25.44 1.01
CA TYR A 73 4.49 -26.29 0.86
C TYR A 73 4.81 -27.68 0.31
N LYS A 74 5.72 -27.76 -0.67
CA LYS A 74 6.19 -29.02 -1.26
C LYS A 74 6.87 -29.94 -0.23
N ASN A 75 7.54 -29.38 0.78
CA ASN A 75 8.32 -30.14 1.75
C ASN A 75 7.60 -30.39 3.08
N PHE A 76 6.79 -29.44 3.55
CA PHE A 76 6.13 -29.49 4.85
C PHE A 76 4.62 -29.74 4.77
N GLY A 77 4.02 -29.72 3.58
CA GLY A 77 2.58 -29.92 3.40
C GLY A 77 1.78 -28.65 3.68
N GLN A 78 0.57 -28.78 4.21
CA GLN A 78 -0.25 -27.64 4.63
C GLN A 78 -0.05 -27.37 6.13
N PRO A 79 -0.02 -26.10 6.57
CA PRO A 79 -0.13 -25.72 7.98
C PRO A 79 -1.44 -26.21 8.59
N PHE A 80 -1.48 -26.38 9.91
CA PHE A 80 -2.64 -26.94 10.63
C PHE A 80 -3.38 -25.93 11.51
N GLU A 81 -2.74 -24.84 11.92
CA GLU A 81 -3.38 -23.78 12.71
C GLU A 81 -3.79 -22.60 11.83
N GLU A 82 -5.03 -22.14 11.97
CA GLU A 82 -5.51 -20.92 11.31
C GLU A 82 -5.06 -19.67 12.08
N VAL A 83 -4.54 -18.66 11.37
CA VAL A 83 -3.95 -17.46 11.94
C VAL A 83 -4.70 -16.23 11.44
N ILE A 84 -5.16 -15.40 12.37
CA ILE A 84 -5.76 -14.10 12.06
C ILE A 84 -4.63 -13.10 11.79
N VAL A 85 -4.66 -12.49 10.61
CA VAL A 85 -3.77 -11.40 10.20
C VAL A 85 -4.61 -10.14 10.00
N ALA A 86 -4.34 -9.11 10.80
CA ALA A 86 -4.98 -7.81 10.61
C ALA A 86 -4.25 -7.02 9.52
N VAL A 87 -5.01 -6.45 8.59
CA VAL A 87 -4.51 -5.54 7.56
C VAL A 87 -5.04 -4.15 7.89
N ILE A 88 -4.16 -3.30 8.45
CA ILE A 88 -4.47 -1.89 8.71
C ILE A 88 -4.08 -1.09 7.46
N ASP A 89 -5.07 -0.62 6.72
CA ASP A 89 -4.86 0.00 5.40
C ASP A 89 -5.98 1.01 5.05
N SER A 90 -6.14 1.35 3.77
CA SER A 90 -7.29 2.08 3.24
C SER A 90 -8.52 1.18 3.10
N GLY A 91 -8.50 -0.06 3.56
CA GLY A 91 -9.63 -0.96 3.44
C GLY A 91 -9.40 -2.04 2.39
N VAL A 92 -10.20 -3.09 2.49
CA VAL A 92 -10.04 -4.35 1.77
C VAL A 92 -11.36 -4.69 1.12
N ASP A 93 -11.36 -5.01 -0.17
CA ASP A 93 -12.52 -5.56 -0.85
C ASP A 93 -12.73 -7.02 -0.39
N VAL A 94 -13.38 -7.16 0.77
CA VAL A 94 -13.73 -8.46 1.38
C VAL A 94 -14.64 -9.33 0.51
N ASN A 95 -15.22 -8.77 -0.57
CA ASN A 95 -16.01 -9.51 -1.54
C ASN A 95 -15.20 -10.04 -2.72
N HIS A 96 -13.89 -9.77 -2.77
CA HIS A 96 -13.02 -10.21 -3.85
C HIS A 96 -13.04 -11.74 -3.99
N GLU A 97 -13.16 -12.25 -5.21
CA GLU A 97 -13.30 -13.69 -5.50
C GLU A 97 -12.13 -14.54 -4.95
N ASP A 98 -10.92 -14.00 -5.03
CA ASP A 98 -9.69 -14.67 -4.57
C ASP A 98 -9.46 -14.58 -3.05
N LEU A 99 -10.27 -13.77 -2.34
CA LEU A 99 -10.26 -13.66 -0.88
C LEU A 99 -11.43 -14.42 -0.22
N GLN A 100 -12.26 -15.11 -1.01
CA GLN A 100 -13.37 -15.90 -0.48
C GLN A 100 -12.87 -17.04 0.41
N GLY A 101 -13.45 -17.15 1.62
CA GLY A 101 -12.98 -18.07 2.65
C GLY A 101 -11.69 -17.64 3.35
N LYS A 102 -11.12 -16.48 3.01
CA LYS A 102 -9.88 -15.93 3.59
C LYS A 102 -10.10 -14.66 4.40
N VAL A 103 -11.32 -14.13 4.43
CA VAL A 103 -11.69 -12.99 5.28
C VAL A 103 -12.05 -13.50 6.67
N TRP A 104 -11.58 -12.83 7.72
CA TRP A 104 -11.97 -13.06 9.11
C TRP A 104 -13.43 -12.67 9.32
N ILE A 105 -14.16 -13.47 10.09
CA ILE A 105 -15.56 -13.22 10.44
C ILE A 105 -15.65 -13.14 11.96
N ASN A 106 -16.15 -12.03 12.49
CA ASN A 106 -16.56 -11.97 13.90
C ASN A 106 -17.82 -12.82 14.06
N GLU A 107 -17.68 -14.03 14.61
CA GLU A 107 -18.82 -14.95 14.81
C GLU A 107 -19.72 -14.54 15.98
N ASP A 108 -19.25 -13.64 16.84
CA ASP A 108 -20.01 -13.12 17.97
C ASP A 108 -20.99 -11.99 17.55
N GLU A 109 -20.90 -11.49 16.30
CA GLU A 109 -21.78 -10.48 15.73
C GLU A 109 -22.92 -11.07 14.87
N ILE A 110 -24.10 -10.45 14.93
CA ILE A 110 -25.24 -10.75 14.07
C ILE A 110 -25.38 -9.63 13.01
N PRO A 111 -25.04 -9.90 11.73
CA PRO A 111 -25.00 -8.85 10.71
C PRO A 111 -26.32 -8.09 10.51
N ASN A 112 -26.24 -6.75 10.52
CA ASN A 112 -27.30 -5.76 10.30
C ASN A 112 -28.33 -5.60 11.42
N ASN A 113 -28.03 -6.05 12.65
CA ASN A 113 -28.96 -5.81 13.74
C ASN A 113 -28.77 -4.41 14.38
N ASN A 114 -27.72 -3.67 14.00
CA ASN A 114 -27.31 -2.37 14.58
C ASN A 114 -27.10 -2.45 16.10
N ILE A 115 -26.67 -3.61 16.58
CA ILE A 115 -26.32 -3.89 17.97
C ILE A 115 -24.85 -4.32 17.96
N ASP A 116 -24.14 -3.93 19.01
CA ASP A 116 -22.83 -4.47 19.35
C ASP A 116 -23.12 -5.72 20.21
N ASP A 117 -23.10 -6.89 19.58
CA ASP A 117 -23.59 -8.15 20.16
C ASP A 117 -22.56 -8.75 21.14
N ASP A 118 -21.27 -8.53 20.88
CA ASP A 118 -20.17 -8.98 21.72
C ASP A 118 -19.78 -7.94 22.82
N ASN A 119 -20.34 -6.73 22.75
CA ASN A 119 -20.09 -5.60 23.64
C ASN A 119 -18.62 -5.12 23.62
N ASN A 120 -17.96 -5.22 22.48
CA ASN A 120 -16.58 -4.77 22.27
C ASN A 120 -16.49 -3.27 21.90
N GLY A 121 -17.61 -2.60 21.67
CA GLY A 121 -17.71 -1.18 21.28
C GLY A 121 -17.93 -0.94 19.77
N TYR A 122 -17.99 -1.99 18.95
CA TYR A 122 -17.95 -1.92 17.48
C TYR A 122 -19.18 -2.59 16.86
N ILE A 123 -20.23 -1.80 16.61
CA ILE A 123 -21.51 -2.28 16.07
C ILE A 123 -21.37 -2.92 14.68
N ASP A 124 -21.83 -4.17 14.53
CA ASP A 124 -21.86 -4.91 13.27
C ASP A 124 -20.47 -5.08 12.62
N ASP A 125 -19.40 -5.26 13.41
CA ASP A 125 -17.99 -5.33 12.95
C ASP A 125 -17.56 -6.69 12.36
N VAL A 126 -18.49 -7.33 11.62
CA VAL A 126 -18.41 -8.70 11.10
C VAL A 126 -17.12 -9.05 10.36
N TYR A 127 -16.51 -8.09 9.63
CA TYR A 127 -15.27 -8.33 8.85
C TYR A 127 -14.07 -7.50 9.32
N GLY A 128 -14.25 -6.74 10.40
CA GLY A 128 -13.31 -5.72 10.88
C GLY A 128 -13.96 -4.34 11.01
N TRP A 129 -13.14 -3.30 11.15
CA TRP A 129 -13.61 -1.94 11.47
C TRP A 129 -13.01 -0.83 10.62
N ASN A 130 -13.76 0.26 10.44
CA ASN A 130 -13.34 1.46 9.73
C ASN A 130 -13.30 2.68 10.65
N PHE A 131 -12.10 3.06 11.09
CA PHE A 131 -11.82 4.21 11.95
C PHE A 131 -11.91 5.57 11.24
N ILE A 132 -12.04 5.59 9.90
CA ILE A 132 -12.16 6.81 9.12
C ILE A 132 -13.53 6.95 8.44
N GLY A 133 -14.52 6.21 8.95
CA GLY A 133 -15.92 6.27 8.55
C GLY A 133 -16.80 6.97 9.59
N GLY A 134 -17.92 7.53 9.13
CA GLY A 134 -18.98 8.04 10.01
C GLY A 134 -20.10 7.03 10.20
N LYS A 135 -20.90 7.16 11.28
CA LYS A 135 -22.06 6.27 11.55
C LYS A 135 -23.06 6.18 10.39
N LYS A 136 -23.21 7.25 9.58
CA LYS A 136 -24.08 7.27 8.40
C LYS A 136 -23.51 6.53 7.18
N GLY A 137 -22.22 6.18 7.22
CA GLY A 137 -21.52 5.42 6.20
C GLY A 137 -21.46 3.91 6.50
N MET A 138 -22.24 3.41 7.47
CA MET A 138 -22.30 1.98 7.77
C MET A 138 -22.68 1.16 6.54
N ALA A 139 -21.99 0.03 6.38
CA ALA A 139 -22.29 -0.97 5.38
C ALA A 139 -23.48 -1.83 5.84
N THR A 140 -24.03 -2.59 4.89
CA THR A 140 -25.03 -3.62 5.18
C THR A 140 -24.60 -4.96 4.61
N PHE A 141 -25.02 -6.07 5.21
CA PHE A 141 -24.70 -7.41 4.75
C PHE A 141 -25.90 -8.07 4.06
N LYS A 142 -25.62 -8.84 3.01
CA LYS A 142 -26.63 -9.62 2.30
C LYS A 142 -26.17 -11.07 2.21
N ARG A 143 -27.03 -12.01 2.61
CA ARG A 143 -26.78 -13.45 2.37
C ARG A 143 -26.68 -13.73 0.88
N ASP A 144 -25.69 -14.52 0.50
CA ASP A 144 -25.47 -14.95 -0.87
C ASP A 144 -24.88 -16.37 -0.95
N ASN A 145 -24.46 -16.79 -2.14
CA ASN A 145 -23.87 -18.11 -2.39
C ASN A 145 -22.34 -18.09 -2.36
N SER A 146 -21.71 -17.04 -1.81
CA SER A 146 -20.26 -16.98 -1.64
C SER A 146 -19.81 -18.01 -0.60
N ILE A 147 -18.50 -18.28 -0.54
CA ILE A 147 -17.93 -19.24 0.44
C ILE A 147 -18.20 -18.77 1.87
N ASN A 148 -18.19 -17.46 2.10
CA ASN A 148 -18.50 -16.87 3.41
C ASN A 148 -20.02 -16.84 3.70
N GLY A 149 -20.87 -17.06 2.68
CA GLY A 149 -22.34 -17.06 2.80
C GLY A 149 -22.97 -15.67 3.02
N ILE A 150 -22.14 -14.63 3.09
CA ILE A 150 -22.54 -13.23 3.27
C ILE A 150 -21.66 -12.30 2.43
N LYS A 151 -22.29 -11.30 1.82
CA LYS A 151 -21.66 -10.23 1.05
C LYS A 151 -21.82 -8.89 1.75
N LEU A 152 -20.75 -8.12 1.85
CA LEU A 152 -20.81 -6.74 2.37
C LEU A 152 -21.21 -5.78 1.24
N ILE A 153 -22.25 -5.00 1.47
CA ILE A 153 -22.71 -3.93 0.59
C ILE A 153 -22.18 -2.63 1.17
N LYS A 154 -21.26 -1.99 0.44
CA LYS A 154 -20.59 -0.75 0.85
C LYS A 154 -21.61 0.30 1.27
N GLY A 155 -21.29 1.02 2.34
CA GLY A 155 -22.06 2.17 2.81
C GLY A 155 -21.89 3.37 1.90
N ASP A 156 -22.51 4.49 2.27
CA ASP A 156 -22.44 5.72 1.47
C ASP A 156 -21.02 6.32 1.53
N PRO A 157 -20.32 6.44 0.39
CA PRO A 157 -18.96 6.98 0.34
C PRO A 157 -18.87 8.45 0.78
N ALA A 158 -19.98 9.21 0.80
CA ALA A 158 -20.00 10.59 1.28
C ALA A 158 -19.74 10.70 2.80
N TYR A 159 -19.92 9.60 3.55
CA TYR A 159 -19.68 9.53 4.99
C TYR A 159 -18.42 8.71 5.31
N GLN A 160 -17.43 8.75 4.42
CA GLN A 160 -16.16 8.08 4.60
C GLN A 160 -15.03 9.00 4.15
N VAL A 161 -14.01 9.14 5.00
CA VAL A 161 -12.83 9.94 4.65
C VAL A 161 -12.07 9.19 3.57
N ASN A 162 -12.10 9.72 2.36
CA ASN A 162 -11.28 9.20 1.26
C ASN A 162 -9.90 9.85 1.27
N SER A 163 -9.83 11.16 1.04
CA SER A 163 -8.58 11.93 1.12
C SER A 163 -8.50 12.74 2.41
N ASP A 164 -7.30 12.93 2.95
CA ASP A 164 -7.05 13.80 4.10
C ASP A 164 -5.74 14.59 3.89
N THR A 165 -5.52 15.58 4.73
CA THR A 165 -4.26 16.30 4.90
C THR A 165 -3.09 15.37 5.23
N LEU A 166 -1.85 15.82 5.01
CA LEU A 166 -0.66 15.19 5.60
C LEU A 166 -0.46 15.69 7.04
N GLU A 167 0.25 14.91 7.85
CA GLU A 167 0.51 15.24 9.25
C GLU A 167 1.33 16.53 9.37
N MET A 168 2.28 16.77 8.46
CA MET A 168 3.01 18.04 8.41
C MET A 168 2.09 19.25 8.20
N THR A 169 1.05 19.11 7.39
CA THR A 169 0.08 20.19 7.11
C THR A 169 -0.76 20.46 8.35
N ARG A 170 -1.21 19.41 9.04
CA ARG A 170 -1.91 19.52 10.33
C ARG A 170 -1.04 20.16 11.39
N GLU A 171 0.24 19.81 11.45
CA GLU A 171 1.18 20.35 12.42
C GLU A 171 1.46 21.85 12.18
N VAL A 172 1.57 22.29 10.93
CA VAL A 172 1.65 23.73 10.59
C VAL A 172 0.42 24.47 11.11
N LYS A 173 -0.77 23.92 10.86
CA LYS A 173 -2.03 24.52 11.33
C LYS A 173 -2.05 24.61 12.86
N ARG A 174 -1.77 23.51 13.56
CA ARG A 174 -1.73 23.44 15.03
C ARG A 174 -0.76 24.45 15.63
N LEU A 175 0.46 24.56 15.10
CA LEU A 175 1.47 25.50 15.60
C LEU A 175 1.10 26.96 15.31
N ARG A 176 0.42 27.26 14.20
CA ARG A 176 -0.12 28.61 13.92
C ARG A 176 -1.21 29.00 14.92
N GLU A 177 -2.17 28.10 15.15
CA GLU A 177 -3.26 28.30 16.12
C GLU A 177 -2.70 28.45 17.55
N LEU A 178 -1.79 27.58 17.96
CA LEU A 178 -1.14 27.65 19.27
C LEU A 178 -0.39 28.97 19.46
N LYS A 179 0.32 29.45 18.43
CA LYS A 179 1.02 30.74 18.48
C LYS A 179 0.04 31.90 18.68
N GLU A 180 -1.10 31.89 18.00
CA GLU A 180 -2.13 32.92 18.14
C GLU A 180 -2.78 32.88 19.52
N ASP A 181 -3.04 31.68 20.05
CA ASP A 181 -3.61 31.51 21.39
C ASP A 181 -2.65 31.96 22.49
N LEU A 182 -1.39 31.52 22.46
CA LEU A 182 -0.37 31.96 23.42
C LEU A 182 -0.17 33.48 23.42
N ALA A 183 -0.22 34.11 22.24
CA ALA A 183 -0.07 35.55 22.11
C ALA A 183 -1.19 36.34 22.80
N LYS A 184 -2.41 35.77 22.92
CA LYS A 184 -3.53 36.41 23.67
C LYS A 184 -3.20 36.56 25.15
N ASP A 185 -2.40 35.64 25.69
CA ASP A 185 -2.00 35.58 27.10
C ASP A 185 -0.58 36.12 27.35
N GLY A 186 0.09 36.67 26.34
CA GLY A 186 1.44 37.22 26.43
C GLY A 186 2.56 36.18 26.43
N TYR A 187 2.25 34.93 26.05
CA TYR A 187 3.22 33.85 25.88
C TYR A 187 3.66 33.71 24.41
N TYR A 188 4.71 32.91 24.20
CA TYR A 188 5.28 32.63 22.89
C TYR A 188 5.54 31.13 22.73
N LEU A 189 5.57 30.66 21.49
CA LEU A 189 6.08 29.34 21.16
C LEU A 189 7.51 29.17 21.66
N LEU A 190 7.87 27.95 22.03
CA LEU A 190 9.24 27.59 22.38
C LEU A 190 10.16 27.69 21.15
N PRO A 191 11.49 27.92 21.31
CA PRO A 191 12.41 28.09 20.18
C PRO A 191 12.38 26.94 19.16
N GLU A 192 12.24 25.71 19.62
CA GLU A 192 12.12 24.50 18.81
C GLU A 192 10.79 24.46 18.03
N GLU A 193 9.69 24.91 18.62
CA GLU A 193 8.39 25.01 17.95
C GLU A 193 8.41 26.11 16.88
N VAL A 194 9.10 27.23 17.14
CA VAL A 194 9.30 28.29 16.14
C VAL A 194 10.12 27.76 14.95
N LYS A 195 11.20 27.02 15.23
CA LYS A 195 12.03 26.39 14.20
C LYS A 195 11.20 25.40 13.35
N LYS A 196 10.48 24.50 14.02
CA LYS A 196 9.61 23.50 13.37
C LYS A 196 8.52 24.15 12.52
N LEU A 197 7.81 25.14 13.06
CA LEU A 197 6.77 25.87 12.33
C LEU A 197 7.34 26.53 11.05
N LYS A 198 8.53 27.11 11.13
CA LYS A 198 9.20 27.72 9.98
C LYS A 198 9.53 26.67 8.91
N GLU A 199 10.23 25.61 9.29
CA GLU A 199 10.67 24.54 8.37
C GLU A 199 9.47 23.88 7.67
N LEU A 200 8.44 23.50 8.44
CA LEU A 200 7.24 22.87 7.88
C LEU A 200 6.43 23.84 7.02
N SER A 201 6.30 25.11 7.41
CA SER A 201 5.58 26.11 6.59
C SER A 201 6.24 26.28 5.23
N GLU A 202 7.57 26.34 5.18
CA GLU A 202 8.31 26.45 3.91
C GLU A 202 8.06 25.23 3.00
N ILE A 203 8.06 24.01 3.56
CA ILE A 203 7.77 22.77 2.83
C ILE A 203 6.32 22.77 2.32
N VAL A 204 5.35 22.94 3.21
CA VAL A 204 3.91 22.87 2.89
C VAL A 204 3.53 23.93 1.86
N GLU A 205 4.01 25.17 2.00
CA GLU A 205 3.72 26.24 1.03
C GLU A 205 4.35 25.98 -0.34
N SER A 206 5.58 25.48 -0.38
CA SER A 206 6.27 25.13 -1.63
C SER A 206 5.55 23.99 -2.37
N LYS A 207 5.20 22.94 -1.62
CA LYS A 207 4.47 21.77 -2.14
C LYS A 207 3.05 22.12 -2.58
N SER A 208 2.31 22.89 -1.78
CA SER A 208 0.97 23.39 -2.11
C SER A 208 0.97 24.21 -3.41
N LYS A 209 1.93 25.13 -3.59
CA LYS A 209 2.08 25.91 -4.83
C LYS A 209 2.39 25.02 -6.04
N SER A 210 3.24 24.02 -5.87
CA SER A 210 3.63 23.09 -6.93
C SER A 210 2.44 22.19 -7.32
N ALA A 211 1.81 21.54 -6.34
CA ALA A 211 0.63 20.70 -6.53
C ALA A 211 -0.50 21.47 -7.20
N SER A 212 -0.83 22.68 -6.73
CA SER A 212 -1.85 23.53 -7.34
C SER A 212 -1.58 23.83 -8.82
N ARG A 213 -0.31 24.04 -9.19
CA ARG A 213 0.08 24.27 -10.58
C ARG A 213 -0.13 23.02 -11.44
N TYR A 214 0.36 21.87 -10.98
CA TYR A 214 0.22 20.60 -11.72
C TYR A 214 -1.24 20.19 -11.84
N PHE A 215 -2.01 20.28 -10.76
CA PHE A 215 -3.44 19.98 -10.75
C PHE A 215 -4.19 20.83 -11.77
N LYS A 216 -3.91 22.14 -11.85
CA LYS A 216 -4.54 23.03 -12.85
C LYS A 216 -4.21 22.61 -14.27
N THR A 217 -2.95 22.28 -14.56
CA THR A 217 -2.52 21.81 -15.89
C THR A 217 -3.19 20.49 -16.25
N LEU A 218 -3.10 19.49 -15.38
CA LEU A 218 -3.70 18.17 -15.59
C LEU A 218 -5.22 18.23 -15.69
N SER A 219 -5.88 19.14 -14.96
CA SER A 219 -7.33 19.37 -15.09
C SER A 219 -7.71 19.79 -16.52
N GLN A 220 -6.90 20.65 -17.15
CA GLN A 220 -7.14 21.11 -18.51
C GLN A 220 -6.81 20.02 -19.54
N GLU A 221 -5.70 19.30 -19.32
CA GLU A 221 -5.25 18.20 -20.18
C GLU A 221 -6.24 17.03 -20.15
N LYS A 222 -6.65 16.58 -18.97
CA LYS A 222 -7.68 15.56 -18.77
C LYS A 222 -8.99 15.97 -19.43
N LYS A 223 -9.46 17.20 -19.22
CA LYS A 223 -10.68 17.69 -19.88
C LYS A 223 -10.55 17.64 -21.41
N SER A 224 -9.44 18.11 -21.95
CA SER A 224 -9.19 18.05 -23.40
C SER A 224 -9.14 16.61 -23.91
N TYR A 225 -8.55 15.69 -23.15
CA TYR A 225 -8.53 14.27 -23.46
C TYR A 225 -9.95 13.68 -23.50
N GLU A 226 -10.75 13.92 -22.46
CA GLU A 226 -12.12 13.42 -22.33
C GLU A 226 -13.03 13.93 -23.46
N GLU A 227 -12.92 15.21 -23.80
CA GLU A 227 -13.66 15.78 -24.96
C GLU A 227 -13.29 15.07 -26.27
N GLY A 228 -12.03 14.69 -26.46
CA GLY A 228 -11.60 13.91 -27.64
C GLY A 228 -12.08 12.46 -27.58
N LEU A 229 -11.96 11.84 -26.41
CA LEU A 229 -12.38 10.46 -26.16
C LEU A 229 -13.87 10.28 -26.41
N GLU A 230 -14.72 11.19 -25.92
CA GLU A 230 -16.17 11.14 -26.10
C GLU A 230 -16.56 11.09 -27.59
N VAL A 231 -15.99 12.00 -28.39
CA VAL A 231 -16.23 12.07 -29.84
C VAL A 231 -15.77 10.80 -30.55
N LEU A 232 -14.54 10.33 -30.28
CA LEU A 232 -14.02 9.14 -30.96
C LEU A 232 -14.72 7.86 -30.52
N LYS A 233 -15.11 7.76 -29.25
CA LYS A 233 -15.92 6.65 -28.73
C LYS A 233 -17.28 6.60 -29.43
N ALA A 234 -17.95 7.75 -29.57
CA ALA A 234 -19.20 7.85 -30.35
C ALA A 234 -19.01 7.49 -31.83
N ALA A 235 -17.82 7.74 -32.37
CA ALA A 235 -17.43 7.37 -33.73
C ALA A 235 -16.91 5.91 -33.88
N GLY A 236 -16.97 5.10 -32.82
CA GLY A 236 -16.69 3.67 -32.86
C GLY A 236 -15.28 3.25 -32.41
N LEU A 237 -14.49 4.14 -31.81
CA LEU A 237 -13.22 3.76 -31.18
C LEU A 237 -13.47 2.83 -29.98
N LYS A 238 -12.88 1.63 -30.01
CA LYS A 238 -13.10 0.58 -29.00
C LYS A 238 -12.00 0.50 -27.95
N THR A 239 -10.77 0.79 -28.30
CA THR A 239 -9.61 0.77 -27.41
C THR A 239 -8.93 2.12 -27.40
N TYR A 240 -8.36 2.49 -26.26
CA TYR A 240 -7.85 3.84 -26.01
C TYR A 240 -6.32 3.86 -25.98
N THR A 241 -5.66 2.97 -26.72
CA THR A 241 -4.20 2.98 -26.82
C THR A 241 -3.75 4.08 -27.78
N MET A 242 -2.51 4.55 -27.62
CA MET A 242 -1.89 5.49 -28.57
C MET A 242 -1.97 4.97 -30.01
N GLU A 243 -1.72 3.68 -30.21
CA GLU A 243 -1.80 3.03 -31.52
C GLU A 243 -3.23 3.06 -32.08
N ALA A 244 -4.22 2.68 -31.28
CA ALA A 244 -5.62 2.66 -31.72
C ALA A 244 -6.11 4.06 -32.13
N VAL A 245 -5.79 5.08 -31.34
CA VAL A 245 -6.13 6.48 -31.64
C VAL A 245 -5.37 6.99 -32.87
N SER A 246 -4.08 6.64 -32.99
CA SER A 246 -3.26 7.01 -34.16
C SER A 246 -3.80 6.38 -35.46
N ASN A 247 -4.32 5.15 -35.40
CA ASN A 247 -4.85 4.42 -36.54
C ASN A 247 -6.33 4.72 -36.84
N PHE A 248 -7.04 5.41 -35.94
CA PHE A 248 -8.42 5.83 -36.19
C PHE A 248 -8.51 6.76 -37.41
N GLU A 249 -9.44 6.51 -38.34
CA GLU A 249 -9.64 7.30 -39.57
C GLU A 249 -10.81 8.29 -39.42
N PRO A 250 -10.55 9.60 -39.20
CA PRO A 250 -11.60 10.59 -39.00
C PRO A 250 -12.44 10.83 -40.27
N GLN A 251 -13.76 10.87 -40.11
CA GLN A 251 -14.71 11.10 -41.21
C GLN A 251 -15.15 12.56 -41.34
N ASN A 252 -14.86 13.40 -40.34
CA ASN A 252 -15.21 14.81 -40.32
C ASN A 252 -14.20 15.64 -39.49
N SER A 253 -14.33 16.97 -39.52
CA SER A 253 -13.42 17.88 -38.82
C SER A 253 -13.46 17.74 -37.30
N GLU A 254 -14.60 17.34 -36.75
CA GLU A 254 -14.77 17.15 -35.30
C GLU A 254 -13.97 15.93 -34.82
N GLN A 255 -14.06 14.80 -35.53
CA GLN A 255 -13.26 13.60 -35.25
C GLN A 255 -11.76 13.84 -35.45
N GLU A 256 -11.37 14.64 -36.44
CA GLU A 256 -9.97 15.02 -36.65
C GLU A 256 -9.42 15.83 -35.47
N GLN A 257 -10.20 16.81 -34.98
CA GLN A 257 -9.84 17.58 -33.79
C GLN A 257 -9.80 16.69 -32.53
N ALA A 258 -10.76 15.78 -32.38
CA ALA A 258 -10.80 14.85 -31.26
C ALA A 258 -9.57 13.93 -31.21
N LYS A 259 -9.17 13.40 -32.38
CA LYS A 259 -7.93 12.63 -32.53
C LYS A 259 -6.70 13.45 -32.15
N GLN A 260 -6.62 14.72 -32.59
CA GLN A 260 -5.51 15.60 -32.23
C GLN A 260 -5.44 15.88 -30.73
N LYS A 261 -6.57 16.10 -30.06
CA LYS A 261 -6.63 16.27 -28.59
C LYS A 261 -6.05 15.06 -27.87
N MET A 262 -6.50 13.84 -28.20
CA MET A 262 -5.98 12.62 -27.58
C MET A 262 -4.49 12.39 -27.92
N MET A 263 -4.08 12.57 -29.18
CA MET A 263 -2.67 12.42 -29.59
C MET A 263 -1.74 13.43 -28.92
N SER A 264 -2.23 14.62 -28.56
CA SER A 264 -1.44 15.60 -27.82
C SER A 264 -1.10 15.15 -26.40
N ILE A 265 -1.92 14.30 -25.79
CA ILE A 265 -1.68 13.72 -24.46
C ILE A 265 -0.69 12.56 -24.56
N TYR A 266 -0.87 11.66 -25.54
CA TYR A 266 0.11 10.60 -25.80
C TYR A 266 1.49 11.15 -26.16
N ALA A 267 1.55 12.26 -26.91
CA ALA A 267 2.82 12.91 -27.25
C ALA A 267 3.56 13.48 -26.03
N GLN A 268 2.86 13.70 -24.91
CA GLN A 268 3.47 14.08 -23.62
C GLN A 268 3.92 12.87 -22.80
N GLY A 269 3.65 11.65 -23.27
CA GLY A 269 4.09 10.41 -22.65
C GLY A 269 3.10 9.80 -21.66
N TYR A 270 1.86 10.32 -21.62
CA TYR A 270 0.77 9.78 -20.83
C TYR A 270 -0.01 8.71 -21.62
N SER A 271 -0.31 7.58 -20.98
CA SER A 271 -1.30 6.62 -21.41
C SER A 271 -2.74 7.09 -21.10
N HIS A 272 -3.73 6.28 -21.49
CA HIS A 272 -5.12 6.51 -21.12
C HIS A 272 -5.30 6.53 -19.60
N ASP A 273 -4.75 5.55 -18.88
CA ASP A 273 -4.94 5.42 -17.43
C ASP A 273 -4.09 6.45 -16.67
N GLU A 274 -2.85 6.67 -17.13
CA GLU A 274 -1.89 7.58 -16.51
C GLU A 274 -2.44 9.02 -16.38
N ILE A 275 -3.19 9.53 -17.38
CA ILE A 275 -3.74 10.90 -17.29
C ILE A 275 -4.79 11.04 -16.17
N TYR A 276 -5.57 9.99 -15.87
CA TYR A 276 -6.51 9.99 -14.75
C TYR A 276 -5.77 9.83 -13.42
N GLU A 277 -4.83 8.88 -13.35
CA GLU A 277 -4.05 8.60 -12.13
C GLU A 277 -3.27 9.85 -11.68
N TYR A 278 -2.58 10.56 -12.58
CA TYR A 278 -1.88 11.79 -12.21
C TYR A 278 -2.83 12.93 -11.87
N TYR A 279 -3.96 13.04 -12.56
CA TYR A 279 -4.97 14.03 -12.22
C TYR A 279 -5.42 13.85 -10.78
N ASP A 280 -5.76 12.63 -10.37
CA ASP A 280 -6.19 12.34 -9.00
C ASP A 280 -5.06 12.49 -7.99
N TYR A 281 -3.83 12.10 -8.34
CA TYR A 281 -2.63 12.31 -7.52
C TYR A 281 -2.40 13.79 -7.17
N PHE A 282 -2.41 14.68 -8.18
CA PHE A 282 -2.18 16.10 -7.95
C PHE A 282 -3.42 16.83 -7.43
N LYS A 283 -4.62 16.36 -7.74
CA LYS A 283 -5.87 16.83 -7.12
C LYS A 283 -5.84 16.60 -5.62
N ALA A 284 -5.48 15.39 -5.19
CA ALA A 284 -5.39 15.06 -3.78
C ALA A 284 -4.40 15.97 -3.05
N GLN A 285 -3.23 16.18 -3.67
CA GLN A 285 -2.22 17.06 -3.11
C GLN A 285 -2.65 18.52 -2.98
N ALA A 286 -3.28 19.05 -4.03
CA ALA A 286 -3.66 20.45 -4.10
C ALA A 286 -4.87 20.78 -3.21
N LEU A 287 -5.87 19.90 -3.16
CA LEU A 287 -7.13 20.16 -2.48
C LEU A 287 -7.12 19.69 -1.01
N PHE A 288 -6.29 18.69 -0.67
CA PHE A 288 -6.28 18.07 0.65
C PHE A 288 -4.89 18.08 1.28
N HIS A 289 -3.93 17.31 0.74
CA HIS A 289 -2.66 17.00 1.43
C HIS A 289 -1.93 18.22 2.01
N TYR A 290 -1.78 19.28 1.20
CA TYR A 290 -1.07 20.52 1.57
C TYR A 290 -1.99 21.73 1.80
N ASN A 291 -3.31 21.51 1.91
CA ASN A 291 -4.28 22.56 2.09
C ASN A 291 -4.62 22.75 3.58
N LEU A 292 -4.14 23.84 4.18
CA LEU A 292 -4.34 24.17 5.59
C LEU A 292 -5.82 24.40 5.97
N GLU A 293 -6.65 24.77 5.00
CA GLU A 293 -8.08 25.01 5.19
C GLU A 293 -8.92 23.76 4.95
N SER A 294 -8.30 22.66 4.52
CA SER A 294 -9.00 21.40 4.27
C SER A 294 -9.37 20.72 5.58
N ASP A 295 -10.63 20.32 5.68
CA ASP A 295 -11.14 19.49 6.77
C ASP A 295 -12.04 18.42 6.16
N THR A 296 -11.49 17.23 6.01
CA THR A 296 -12.18 16.10 5.40
C THR A 296 -12.79 15.16 6.43
N ARG A 297 -12.62 15.43 7.74
CA ARG A 297 -12.94 14.48 8.80
C ARG A 297 -14.05 14.96 9.74
N SER A 298 -14.05 16.24 10.13
CA SER A 298 -14.86 16.72 11.27
C SER A 298 -16.36 16.48 11.14
N THR A 299 -16.88 16.49 9.92
CA THR A 299 -18.31 16.26 9.64
C THR A 299 -18.65 14.82 9.29
N ILE A 300 -17.63 13.98 9.09
CA ILE A 300 -17.77 12.58 8.68
C ILE A 300 -17.64 11.66 9.88
N VAL A 301 -16.47 11.62 10.51
CA VAL A 301 -16.16 10.61 11.55
C VAL A 301 -16.88 10.93 12.84
N GLY A 302 -17.00 12.23 13.17
CA GLY A 302 -17.69 12.69 14.37
C GLY A 302 -16.90 12.46 15.66
N ASP A 303 -15.61 12.18 15.55
CA ASP A 303 -14.69 12.02 16.66
C ASP A 303 -14.18 13.39 17.17
N ASN A 304 -13.79 13.42 18.43
CA ASN A 304 -13.06 14.53 19.02
C ASN A 304 -11.55 14.41 18.72
N ILE A 305 -11.08 15.14 17.71
CA ILE A 305 -9.65 15.21 17.34
C ILE A 305 -8.73 15.62 18.51
N LYS A 306 -9.24 16.34 19.51
CA LYS A 306 -8.45 16.77 20.67
C LYS A 306 -8.35 15.69 21.75
N ASP A 307 -9.27 14.73 21.76
CA ASP A 307 -9.18 13.57 22.63
C ASP A 307 -8.48 12.44 21.89
N LYS A 308 -7.20 12.29 22.20
CA LYS A 308 -6.35 11.27 21.59
C LYS A 308 -6.62 9.85 22.11
N TYR A 309 -7.43 9.70 23.16
CA TYR A 309 -7.77 8.40 23.77
C TYR A 309 -9.19 7.94 23.45
N GLU A 310 -9.97 8.77 22.77
CA GLU A 310 -11.31 8.38 22.29
C GLU A 310 -11.22 7.14 21.39
N ARG A 311 -12.15 6.20 21.56
CA ARG A 311 -12.19 4.92 20.83
C ARG A 311 -13.50 4.68 20.08
N ASP A 312 -14.60 5.29 20.52
CA ASP A 312 -15.96 4.94 20.12
C ASP A 312 -16.42 5.69 18.86
N TYR A 313 -15.73 5.46 17.74
CA TYR A 313 -16.07 6.06 16.44
C TYR A 313 -15.74 5.10 15.30
N GLY A 314 -16.25 5.43 14.11
CA GLY A 314 -16.10 4.61 12.92
C GLY A 314 -17.40 3.94 12.48
N ASN A 315 -17.25 2.96 11.60
CA ASN A 315 -18.33 2.09 11.14
C ASN A 315 -17.78 0.74 10.65
N ASN A 316 -18.69 -0.14 10.22
CA ASN A 316 -18.38 -1.47 9.71
C ASN A 316 -18.10 -1.53 8.18
N ASP A 317 -17.99 -0.40 7.47
CA ASP A 317 -17.60 -0.41 6.06
C ASP A 317 -16.08 -0.48 5.89
N VAL A 318 -15.55 -1.71 5.96
CA VAL A 318 -14.12 -1.99 5.79
C VAL A 318 -13.62 -1.88 4.35
N ILE A 319 -14.52 -1.71 3.36
CA ILE A 319 -14.12 -1.55 1.96
C ILE A 319 -13.90 -0.06 1.66
N GLY A 320 -14.87 0.75 2.08
CA GLY A 320 -14.91 2.19 1.86
C GLY A 320 -14.83 2.65 0.41
N PRO A 321 -14.64 3.96 0.19
CA PRO A 321 -14.63 4.56 -1.15
C PRO A 321 -13.45 4.11 -2.01
N ASP A 322 -12.36 3.66 -1.38
CA ASP A 322 -11.16 3.14 -2.04
C ASP A 322 -10.52 2.04 -1.20
N SER A 323 -10.57 0.81 -1.70
CA SER A 323 -9.97 -0.40 -1.11
C SER A 323 -8.80 -0.92 -1.93
N SER A 324 -8.31 -0.16 -2.91
CA SER A 324 -7.32 -0.63 -3.88
C SER A 324 -6.06 -1.20 -3.24
N HIS A 325 -5.46 -0.41 -2.36
CA HIS A 325 -4.20 -0.76 -1.71
C HIS A 325 -4.35 -1.92 -0.71
N GLY A 326 -5.30 -1.84 0.22
CA GLY A 326 -5.51 -2.90 1.20
C GLY A 326 -5.97 -4.22 0.58
N THR A 327 -6.73 -4.19 -0.52
CA THR A 327 -7.07 -5.41 -1.28
C THR A 327 -5.83 -6.07 -1.85
N HIS A 328 -4.90 -5.28 -2.41
CA HIS A 328 -3.63 -5.79 -2.95
C HIS A 328 -2.75 -6.42 -1.87
N VAL A 329 -2.61 -5.71 -0.75
CA VAL A 329 -1.91 -6.18 0.47
C VAL A 329 -2.52 -7.49 1.00
N ALA A 330 -3.85 -7.55 1.13
CA ALA A 330 -4.55 -8.74 1.60
C ALA A 330 -4.36 -9.95 0.67
N GLY A 331 -4.37 -9.75 -0.64
CA GLY A 331 -4.12 -10.82 -1.62
C GLY A 331 -2.71 -11.39 -1.54
N ILE A 332 -1.70 -10.53 -1.36
CA ILE A 332 -0.31 -11.00 -1.17
C ILE A 332 -0.23 -11.96 0.02
N ILE A 333 -0.90 -11.63 1.13
CA ILE A 333 -0.92 -12.48 2.33
C ILE A 333 -1.71 -13.77 2.07
N ALA A 334 -2.94 -13.65 1.54
CA ALA A 334 -3.99 -14.64 1.76
C ALA A 334 -4.75 -15.12 0.51
N ALA A 335 -4.44 -14.62 -0.70
CA ALA A 335 -5.13 -15.06 -1.91
C ALA A 335 -5.19 -16.59 -1.99
N ALA A 336 -6.37 -17.11 -2.34
CA ALA A 336 -6.66 -18.53 -2.23
C ALA A 336 -5.72 -19.35 -3.15
N ARG A 337 -4.89 -20.18 -2.53
CA ARG A 337 -3.88 -20.95 -3.26
C ARG A 337 -4.52 -22.04 -4.13
N ASN A 338 -4.00 -22.23 -5.34
CA ASN A 338 -4.32 -23.32 -6.27
C ASN A 338 -5.79 -23.38 -6.73
N ASN A 339 -6.49 -22.24 -6.77
CA ASN A 339 -7.87 -22.15 -7.27
C ASN A 339 -7.96 -21.87 -8.80
N GLY A 340 -6.83 -21.60 -9.46
CA GLY A 340 -6.76 -21.37 -10.90
C GLY A 340 -7.08 -19.94 -11.36
N ILE A 341 -7.27 -19.01 -10.43
CA ILE A 341 -7.41 -17.57 -10.70
C ILE A 341 -6.24 -16.82 -10.09
N GLY A 342 -6.06 -15.56 -10.52
CA GLY A 342 -5.14 -14.64 -9.86
C GLY A 342 -3.73 -15.21 -9.64
N MET A 343 -3.38 -15.33 -8.36
CA MET A 343 -2.08 -15.75 -7.89
C MET A 343 -2.20 -16.41 -6.49
N ASN A 344 -1.21 -17.20 -6.07
CA ASN A 344 -1.21 -17.83 -4.75
C ASN A 344 -0.77 -16.86 -3.63
N GLY A 345 -1.61 -16.54 -2.65
CA GLY A 345 -1.17 -15.82 -1.45
C GLY A 345 -0.05 -16.55 -0.71
N VAL A 346 0.79 -15.84 0.04
CA VAL A 346 1.92 -16.43 0.77
C VAL A 346 1.45 -17.53 1.73
N ALA A 347 0.40 -17.26 2.50
CA ALA A 347 -0.12 -18.16 3.51
C ALA A 347 -1.48 -18.76 3.11
N SER A 348 -1.66 -20.05 3.41
CA SER A 348 -2.91 -20.79 3.16
C SER A 348 -3.82 -20.81 4.38
N ASN A 349 -3.27 -20.70 5.58
CA ASN A 349 -3.93 -20.83 6.88
C ASN A 349 -4.29 -19.47 7.50
N VAL A 350 -4.74 -18.51 6.70
CA VAL A 350 -4.94 -17.15 7.17
C VAL A 350 -6.37 -16.65 7.00
N LYS A 351 -6.79 -15.84 7.97
CA LYS A 351 -7.98 -15.02 7.93
C LYS A 351 -7.60 -13.55 8.02
N ILE A 352 -8.00 -12.76 7.03
CA ILE A 352 -7.74 -11.32 6.96
C ILE A 352 -8.82 -10.58 7.73
N MET A 353 -8.42 -9.93 8.82
CA MET A 353 -9.21 -8.92 9.50
C MET A 353 -8.95 -7.56 8.85
N ALA A 354 -9.98 -6.98 8.24
CA ALA A 354 -9.83 -5.75 7.46
C ALA A 354 -10.03 -4.52 8.36
N ILE A 355 -8.98 -3.71 8.54
CA ILE A 355 -9.07 -2.50 9.35
C ILE A 355 -8.75 -1.29 8.47
N ARG A 356 -9.71 -0.38 8.34
CA ARG A 356 -9.55 0.84 7.56
C ARG A 356 -9.18 2.00 8.49
N ALA A 357 -7.95 2.49 8.36
CA ALA A 357 -7.41 3.62 9.12
C ALA A 357 -6.57 4.61 8.30
N VAL A 358 -6.27 4.25 7.05
CA VAL A 358 -5.35 5.01 6.19
C VAL A 358 -6.14 5.69 5.07
N PRO A 359 -6.33 7.03 5.10
CA PRO A 359 -6.89 7.76 3.97
C PRO A 359 -5.85 7.89 2.85
N ASN A 360 -6.27 8.45 1.73
CA ASN A 360 -5.40 9.09 0.76
C ASN A 360 -4.84 10.40 1.36
N GLY A 361 -3.72 10.28 2.06
CA GLY A 361 -3.09 11.28 2.91
C GLY A 361 -2.31 10.56 4.00
N ASP A 362 -1.99 11.25 5.09
CA ASP A 362 -1.36 10.59 6.25
C ASP A 362 -2.43 10.10 7.21
N GLU A 363 -2.28 8.86 7.69
CA GLU A 363 -3.02 8.31 8.81
C GLU A 363 -2.81 9.14 10.09
N ARG A 364 -3.81 9.13 10.97
CA ARG A 364 -3.74 9.83 12.26
C ARG A 364 -3.28 8.86 13.33
N ASP A 365 -2.42 9.30 14.23
CA ASP A 365 -1.85 8.47 15.30
C ASP A 365 -2.95 7.79 16.15
N LYS A 366 -4.06 8.51 16.42
CA LYS A 366 -5.23 7.97 17.14
C LYS A 366 -5.86 6.77 16.41
N ASP A 367 -6.04 6.88 15.10
CA ASP A 367 -6.64 5.81 14.29
C ASP A 367 -5.70 4.59 14.21
N VAL A 368 -4.38 4.82 14.11
CA VAL A 368 -3.38 3.74 14.14
C VAL A 368 -3.39 3.03 15.49
N ALA A 369 -3.35 3.77 16.61
CA ALA A 369 -3.38 3.18 17.94
C ALA A 369 -4.66 2.35 18.17
N ASN A 370 -5.83 2.91 17.84
CA ASN A 370 -7.11 2.21 17.96
C ASN A 370 -7.19 0.98 17.05
N SER A 371 -6.60 1.03 15.86
CA SER A 371 -6.51 -0.12 14.95
C SER A 371 -5.67 -1.25 15.52
N ILE A 372 -4.54 -0.94 16.17
CA ILE A 372 -3.70 -1.93 16.84
C ILE A 372 -4.46 -2.55 18.02
N TYR A 373 -5.10 -1.75 18.88
CA TYR A 373 -5.92 -2.28 19.98
C TYR A 373 -7.02 -3.21 19.45
N TYR A 374 -7.80 -2.75 18.47
CA TYR A 374 -8.87 -3.53 17.85
C TYR A 374 -8.38 -4.87 17.30
N ALA A 375 -7.27 -4.87 16.56
CA ALA A 375 -6.68 -6.07 16.00
C ALA A 375 -6.29 -7.08 17.08
N VAL A 376 -5.62 -6.60 18.12
CA VAL A 376 -5.13 -7.43 19.24
C VAL A 376 -6.30 -8.00 20.03
N ASP A 377 -7.31 -7.19 20.33
CA ASP A 377 -8.46 -7.59 21.14
C ASP A 377 -9.35 -8.60 20.39
N ASN A 378 -9.41 -8.52 19.06
CA ASN A 378 -10.08 -9.49 18.19
C ASN A 378 -9.18 -10.66 17.75
N GLY A 379 -8.04 -10.87 18.41
CA GLY A 379 -7.26 -12.10 18.32
C GLY A 379 -6.25 -12.18 17.17
N ALA A 380 -5.94 -11.08 16.49
CA ALA A 380 -4.87 -11.06 15.49
C ALA A 380 -3.53 -11.49 16.10
N LYS A 381 -2.77 -12.34 15.39
CA LYS A 381 -1.41 -12.74 15.77
C LYS A 381 -0.34 -11.97 15.01
N VAL A 382 -0.71 -11.45 13.83
CA VAL A 382 0.14 -10.62 12.99
C VAL A 382 -0.67 -9.41 12.55
N ILE A 383 -0.06 -8.23 12.61
CA ILE A 383 -0.63 -6.98 12.10
C ILE A 383 0.27 -6.45 11.00
N ASN A 384 -0.26 -6.37 9.79
CA ASN A 384 0.40 -5.74 8.66
C ASN A 384 0.03 -4.25 8.57
N MET A 385 1.04 -3.39 8.55
CA MET A 385 0.93 -1.94 8.40
C MET A 385 1.72 -1.50 7.17
N SER A 386 1.02 -1.37 6.04
CA SER A 386 1.60 -0.94 4.76
C SER A 386 1.37 0.55 4.51
N PHE A 387 1.79 1.37 5.47
CA PHE A 387 1.70 2.83 5.44
C PHE A 387 2.86 3.43 6.22
N GLY A 388 3.03 4.74 6.18
CA GLY A 388 4.00 5.44 7.01
C GLY A 388 4.09 6.92 6.67
N LYS A 389 4.58 7.70 7.63
CA LYS A 389 4.68 9.16 7.54
C LYS A 389 5.91 9.71 8.24
N SER A 390 6.35 10.91 7.86
CA SER A 390 7.55 11.52 8.45
C SER A 390 7.33 12.20 9.81
N TYR A 391 6.08 12.34 10.28
CA TYR A 391 5.76 13.07 11.51
C TYR A 391 4.67 12.34 12.31
N SER A 392 4.83 12.25 13.62
CA SER A 392 3.85 11.63 14.53
C SER A 392 3.74 12.47 15.82
N PRO A 393 2.85 13.48 15.86
CA PRO A 393 2.71 14.35 17.03
C PRO A 393 2.16 13.65 18.27
N TYR A 394 1.46 12.53 18.10
CA TYR A 394 0.94 11.70 19.20
C TYR A 394 1.53 10.29 19.14
N LYS A 395 2.84 10.20 18.89
CA LYS A 395 3.56 8.92 18.90
C LYS A 395 3.36 8.13 20.20
N ASP A 396 3.19 8.83 21.33
CA ASP A 396 3.07 8.21 22.64
C ASP A 396 1.88 7.24 22.76
N ILE A 397 0.73 7.56 22.17
CA ILE A 397 -0.43 6.64 22.18
C ILE A 397 -0.26 5.47 21.22
N VAL A 398 0.54 5.63 20.15
CA VAL A 398 0.87 4.53 19.25
C VAL A 398 1.86 3.58 19.94
N ASP A 399 2.83 4.13 20.68
CA ASP A 399 3.77 3.37 21.50
C ASP A 399 3.07 2.56 22.59
N GLU A 400 2.05 3.13 23.25
CA GLU A 400 1.19 2.41 24.18
C GLU A 400 0.46 1.22 23.51
N ALA A 401 -0.01 1.39 22.27
CA ALA A 401 -0.67 0.33 21.52
C ALA A 401 0.32 -0.76 21.04
N VAL A 402 1.53 -0.38 20.63
CA VAL A 402 2.62 -1.30 20.29
C VAL A 402 2.99 -2.17 21.49
N GLU A 403 3.11 -1.57 22.68
CA GLU A 403 3.40 -2.33 23.90
C GLU A 403 2.24 -3.19 24.37
N TYR A 404 1.01 -2.77 24.11
CA TYR A 404 -0.15 -3.63 24.30
C TYR A 404 -0.06 -4.87 23.41
N ALA A 405 0.18 -4.70 22.10
CA ALA A 405 0.39 -5.79 21.16
C ALA A 405 1.55 -6.70 21.59
N ARG A 406 2.66 -6.12 22.09
CA ARG A 406 3.80 -6.89 22.61
C ARG A 406 3.41 -7.75 23.80
N SER A 407 2.67 -7.18 24.76
CA SER A 407 2.18 -7.91 25.94
C SER A 407 1.24 -9.07 25.61
N LYS A 408 0.66 -9.07 24.41
CA LYS A 408 -0.26 -10.08 23.90
C LYS A 408 0.40 -11.04 22.90
N GLY A 409 1.70 -10.87 22.64
CA GLY A 409 2.46 -11.72 21.73
C GLY A 409 2.11 -11.52 20.26
N VAL A 410 1.67 -10.31 19.87
CA VAL A 410 1.30 -9.98 18.49
C VAL A 410 2.49 -9.35 17.77
N LEU A 411 2.81 -9.88 16.59
CA LEU A 411 3.87 -9.37 15.73
C LEU A 411 3.35 -8.24 14.83
N LEU A 412 4.01 -7.09 14.84
CA LEU A 412 3.76 -5.98 13.92
C LEU A 412 4.75 -6.03 12.76
N VAL A 413 4.25 -5.93 11.53
CA VAL A 413 5.05 -5.92 10.31
C VAL A 413 4.77 -4.62 9.56
N HIS A 414 5.81 -3.82 9.36
CA HIS A 414 5.72 -2.45 8.87
C HIS A 414 6.55 -2.23 7.61
N ALA A 415 6.02 -1.43 6.68
CA ALA A 415 6.69 -1.06 5.45
C ALA A 415 7.71 0.09 5.68
N ALA A 416 8.96 -0.10 5.23
CA ALA A 416 10.02 0.89 5.41
C ALA A 416 9.78 2.24 4.72
N GLY A 417 8.90 2.30 3.73
CA GLY A 417 8.61 3.50 2.94
C GLY A 417 9.36 3.55 1.61
N ASN A 418 8.93 4.46 0.72
CA ASN A 418 9.27 4.45 -0.71
C ASN A 418 10.00 5.73 -1.17
N ASP A 419 10.86 6.30 -0.33
CA ASP A 419 11.55 7.58 -0.56
C ASP A 419 13.05 7.44 -0.84
N SER A 420 13.56 6.21 -0.97
CA SER A 420 14.99 5.93 -1.16
C SER A 420 15.89 6.49 -0.04
N LYS A 421 15.35 6.63 1.18
CA LYS A 421 16.05 7.22 2.32
C LYS A 421 16.70 6.16 3.21
N ASP A 422 17.81 6.57 3.83
CA ASP A 422 18.39 5.86 4.98
C ASP A 422 17.60 6.20 6.24
N LEU A 423 16.93 5.20 6.83
CA LEU A 423 16.14 5.34 8.04
C LEU A 423 17.00 5.42 9.31
N ASP A 424 18.30 5.09 9.23
CA ASP A 424 19.22 5.35 10.34
C ASP A 424 19.41 6.87 10.56
N GLU A 425 19.09 7.69 9.56
CA GLU A 425 19.16 9.16 9.60
C GLU A 425 17.79 9.87 9.48
N ASN A 426 16.73 9.14 9.11
CA ASN A 426 15.42 9.71 8.82
C ASN A 426 14.31 8.85 9.44
N ASP A 427 13.41 9.47 10.21
CA ASP A 427 12.26 8.73 10.75
C ASP A 427 11.20 8.42 9.69
N ASN A 428 10.58 7.25 9.84
CA ASN A 428 9.32 6.84 9.21
C ASN A 428 8.43 6.29 10.32
N PHE A 429 7.25 6.86 10.54
CA PHE A 429 6.34 6.50 11.64
C PHE A 429 5.10 5.77 11.13
N PRO A 430 4.50 4.88 11.95
CA PRO A 430 5.00 4.41 13.25
C PRO A 430 6.34 3.65 13.10
N ASN A 431 7.11 3.54 14.18
CA ASN A 431 8.40 2.85 14.14
C ASN A 431 8.65 2.00 15.38
N LYS A 432 9.66 1.14 15.27
CA LYS A 432 10.04 0.18 16.31
C LYS A 432 10.57 0.79 17.61
N ILE A 433 10.87 2.09 17.65
CA ILE A 433 11.49 2.74 18.81
C ILE A 433 10.40 3.16 19.79
N VAL A 434 10.21 2.41 20.87
CA VAL A 434 9.28 2.75 21.96
C VAL A 434 10.07 3.15 23.19
N ASN A 435 9.76 4.30 23.78
CA ASN A 435 10.47 4.84 24.94
C ASN A 435 12.01 4.93 24.75
N GLY A 436 12.46 5.13 23.51
CA GLY A 436 13.87 5.26 23.14
C GLY A 436 14.59 3.96 22.80
N GLU A 437 13.92 2.81 22.88
CA GLU A 437 14.52 1.49 22.61
C GLU A 437 13.72 0.71 21.54
N PRO A 438 14.36 -0.14 20.73
CA PRO A 438 13.66 -0.98 19.77
C PRO A 438 12.84 -2.08 20.46
N VAL A 439 11.58 -2.25 20.06
CA VAL A 439 10.74 -3.35 20.55
C VAL A 439 10.99 -4.66 19.79
N GLU A 440 10.79 -5.78 20.48
CA GLU A 440 11.07 -7.13 19.96
C GLU A 440 9.98 -7.70 19.05
N ASN A 441 8.75 -7.17 19.09
CA ASN A 441 7.60 -7.64 18.31
C ASN A 441 7.35 -6.81 17.04
N TRP A 442 8.38 -6.17 16.49
CA TRP A 442 8.29 -5.34 15.28
C TRP A 442 9.23 -5.84 14.18
N LEU A 443 8.76 -5.91 12.94
CA LEU A 443 9.57 -6.16 11.74
C LEU A 443 9.44 -4.99 10.76
N GLU A 444 10.54 -4.29 10.54
CA GLU A 444 10.65 -3.23 9.53
C GLU A 444 11.13 -3.80 8.18
N VAL A 445 10.36 -3.64 7.11
CA VAL A 445 10.55 -4.39 5.85
C VAL A 445 10.89 -3.47 4.67
N GLY A 446 12.09 -3.68 4.11
CA GLY A 446 12.54 -3.11 2.84
C GLY A 446 12.09 -3.92 1.62
N ALA A 447 12.11 -3.33 0.43
CA ALA A 447 11.64 -3.95 -0.81
C ALA A 447 12.78 -4.45 -1.70
N SER A 448 12.67 -5.69 -2.19
CA SER A 448 13.56 -6.30 -3.17
C SER A 448 12.90 -6.54 -4.54
N ALA A 449 13.73 -6.72 -5.56
CA ALA A 449 13.37 -7.12 -6.92
C ALA A 449 13.53 -8.63 -7.13
N PHE A 450 12.97 -9.15 -8.24
CA PHE A 450 12.90 -10.59 -8.51
C PHE A 450 14.23 -11.25 -8.87
N MET A 451 15.19 -10.51 -9.42
CA MET A 451 16.51 -11.03 -9.81
C MET A 451 17.56 -10.69 -8.77
N ASN A 452 18.39 -11.68 -8.44
CA ASN A 452 19.61 -11.42 -7.70
C ASN A 452 20.60 -10.62 -8.56
N GLY A 453 21.36 -9.71 -7.94
CA GLY A 453 22.33 -8.86 -8.62
C GLY A 453 22.36 -7.43 -8.10
N PRO A 454 23.02 -6.52 -8.83
CA PRO A 454 23.23 -5.14 -8.37
C PRO A 454 21.96 -4.32 -8.12
N LEU A 455 20.83 -4.74 -8.70
CA LEU A 455 19.52 -4.09 -8.58
C LEU A 455 18.54 -4.89 -7.69
N LEU A 456 19.07 -5.79 -6.86
CA LEU A 456 18.28 -6.55 -5.90
C LEU A 456 17.48 -5.64 -4.95
N PRO A 457 18.06 -4.64 -4.26
CA PRO A 457 17.26 -3.68 -3.51
C PRO A 457 16.46 -2.83 -4.51
N ALA A 458 15.15 -2.71 -4.28
CA ALA A 458 14.33 -1.85 -5.11
C ALA A 458 14.76 -0.39 -4.92
N SER A 459 14.97 0.33 -6.02
CA SER A 459 15.55 1.68 -5.99
C SER A 459 14.73 2.71 -5.20
N PHE A 460 13.43 2.45 -5.00
CA PHE A 460 12.54 3.29 -4.21
C PHE A 460 12.55 2.96 -2.71
N SER A 461 13.03 1.78 -2.32
CA SER A 461 12.94 1.31 -0.93
C SER A 461 13.71 2.23 -0.01
N ASN A 462 13.12 2.59 1.12
CA ASN A 462 13.94 3.01 2.26
C ASN A 462 14.77 1.81 2.75
N TYR A 463 15.90 2.10 3.37
CA TYR A 463 16.89 1.14 3.87
C TYR A 463 17.46 1.65 5.19
N GLY A 464 18.22 0.82 5.90
CA GLY A 464 18.91 1.27 7.11
C GLY A 464 19.55 0.09 7.82
N LYS A 465 20.84 0.20 8.15
CA LYS A 465 21.63 -0.91 8.71
C LYS A 465 21.12 -1.34 10.09
N THR A 466 20.55 -0.41 10.84
CA THR A 466 20.05 -0.66 12.20
C THR A 466 18.52 -0.58 12.30
N THR A 467 17.88 0.13 11.38
CA THR A 467 16.44 0.43 11.41
C THR A 467 15.61 -0.52 10.57
N VAL A 468 16.05 -0.90 9.36
CA VAL A 468 15.35 -1.90 8.53
C VAL A 468 15.81 -3.29 8.93
N ASP A 469 14.89 -4.17 9.31
CA ASP A 469 15.23 -5.48 9.82
C ASP A 469 15.54 -6.47 8.68
N ILE A 470 14.74 -6.46 7.61
CA ILE A 470 14.82 -7.44 6.51
C ILE A 470 14.30 -6.87 5.19
N PHE A 471 14.72 -7.44 4.06
CA PHE A 471 14.14 -7.18 2.75
C PHE A 471 13.18 -8.30 2.32
N ALA A 472 12.16 -7.97 1.55
CA ALA A 472 11.26 -8.94 0.93
C ALA A 472 10.78 -8.48 -0.45
N PRO A 473 10.29 -9.40 -1.32
CA PRO A 473 9.70 -9.07 -2.61
C PRO A 473 8.73 -7.88 -2.58
N GLY A 474 9.10 -6.77 -3.22
CA GLY A 474 8.27 -5.55 -3.20
C GLY A 474 8.24 -4.79 -4.53
N LYS A 475 9.03 -5.18 -5.53
CA LYS A 475 9.01 -4.56 -6.87
C LYS A 475 8.26 -5.45 -7.87
N ASN A 476 7.29 -4.89 -8.57
CA ASN A 476 6.47 -5.57 -9.58
C ASN A 476 5.72 -6.79 -9.01
N ILE A 477 4.91 -6.55 -7.96
CA ILE A 477 4.10 -7.59 -7.32
C ILE A 477 2.70 -7.58 -7.93
N TYR A 478 2.33 -8.67 -8.59
CA TYR A 478 0.99 -8.91 -9.11
C TYR A 478 0.11 -9.50 -8.01
N ALA A 479 -1.00 -8.84 -7.67
CA ALA A 479 -1.94 -9.32 -6.67
C ALA A 479 -3.35 -8.77 -6.93
N THR A 480 -4.28 -9.13 -6.06
CA THR A 480 -5.70 -8.76 -6.10
C THR A 480 -5.91 -7.25 -6.11
N PHE A 481 -6.99 -6.81 -6.74
CA PHE A 481 -7.40 -5.40 -6.85
C PHE A 481 -8.94 -5.36 -6.80
N PRO A 482 -9.57 -4.28 -6.31
CA PRO A 482 -11.02 -4.23 -6.16
C PRO A 482 -11.79 -4.60 -7.43
N ASP A 483 -13.02 -5.06 -7.24
CA ASP A 483 -13.93 -5.46 -8.32
C ASP A 483 -13.46 -6.71 -9.09
N ASN A 484 -12.80 -7.65 -8.40
CA ASN A 484 -12.25 -8.91 -8.94
C ASN A 484 -11.17 -8.72 -10.02
N GLU A 485 -10.45 -7.61 -9.94
CA GLU A 485 -9.34 -7.29 -10.84
C GLU A 485 -8.01 -7.64 -10.19
N TYR A 486 -6.92 -7.50 -10.96
CA TYR A 486 -5.57 -7.75 -10.46
C TYR A 486 -4.62 -6.71 -11.06
N LYS A 487 -3.68 -6.20 -10.26
CA LYS A 487 -2.73 -5.17 -10.69
C LYS A 487 -1.32 -5.47 -10.21
N THR A 488 -0.34 -5.02 -10.99
CA THR A 488 1.07 -5.03 -10.60
C THR A 488 1.43 -3.70 -9.94
N ILE A 489 1.83 -3.75 -8.67
CA ILE A 489 2.21 -2.58 -7.87
C ILE A 489 3.60 -2.83 -7.27
N SER A 490 4.36 -1.76 -7.06
CA SER A 490 5.66 -1.81 -6.40
C SER A 490 5.69 -0.91 -5.17
N GLY A 491 6.19 -1.42 -4.05
CA GLY A 491 6.34 -0.67 -2.80
C GLY A 491 6.88 -1.57 -1.69
N THR A 492 7.46 -0.95 -0.66
CA THR A 492 7.64 -1.62 0.64
C THR A 492 6.29 -2.06 1.22
N SER A 493 5.21 -1.37 0.84
CA SER A 493 3.81 -1.75 1.05
C SER A 493 3.44 -3.13 0.50
N MET A 494 4.16 -3.64 -0.50
CA MET A 494 4.00 -5.01 -1.03
C MET A 494 4.99 -5.99 -0.40
N ALA A 495 6.15 -5.52 0.08
CA ALA A 495 7.13 -6.34 0.78
C ALA A 495 6.68 -6.72 2.20
N SER A 496 6.09 -5.76 2.94
CA SER A 496 5.52 -5.97 4.27
C SER A 496 4.52 -7.14 4.32
N PRO A 497 3.49 -7.21 3.43
CA PRO A 497 2.54 -8.32 3.43
C PRO A 497 3.16 -9.66 3.03
N VAL A 498 4.24 -9.68 2.25
CA VAL A 498 4.98 -10.93 2.02
C VAL A 498 5.52 -11.45 3.35
N VAL A 499 6.16 -10.60 4.15
CA VAL A 499 6.71 -10.99 5.47
C VAL A 499 5.60 -11.32 6.47
N ALA A 500 4.49 -10.57 6.48
CA ALA A 500 3.33 -10.89 7.31
C ALA A 500 2.75 -12.27 6.97
N GLY A 501 2.67 -12.60 5.67
CA GLY A 501 2.30 -13.94 5.20
C GLY A 501 3.29 -15.01 5.64
N VAL A 502 4.60 -14.76 5.56
CA VAL A 502 5.64 -15.70 6.03
C VAL A 502 5.48 -15.96 7.53
N ALA A 503 5.27 -14.90 8.33
CA ALA A 503 5.04 -15.01 9.76
C ALA A 503 3.80 -15.86 10.09
N ALA A 504 2.68 -15.58 9.43
CA ALA A 504 1.44 -16.33 9.64
C ALA A 504 1.54 -17.79 9.17
N LEU A 505 2.28 -18.04 8.09
CA LEU A 505 2.55 -19.39 7.61
C LEU A 505 3.36 -20.20 8.64
N ILE A 506 4.41 -19.61 9.21
CA ILE A 506 5.23 -20.27 10.25
C ILE A 506 4.40 -20.54 11.51
N LEU A 507 3.60 -19.57 11.98
CA LEU A 507 2.68 -19.75 13.11
C LEU A 507 1.67 -20.89 12.85
N GLY A 508 1.28 -21.11 11.59
CA GLY A 508 0.45 -22.24 11.18
C GLY A 508 1.04 -23.62 11.44
N TYR A 509 2.36 -23.72 11.51
CA TYR A 509 3.08 -24.95 11.87
C TYR A 509 3.54 -24.96 13.33
N LEU A 510 3.80 -23.78 13.91
CA LEU A 510 4.37 -23.60 15.23
C LEU A 510 3.63 -22.48 15.99
N PRO A 511 2.38 -22.73 16.42
CA PRO A 511 1.51 -21.68 16.99
C PRO A 511 1.94 -21.19 18.37
N GLU A 512 2.83 -21.92 19.04
CA GLU A 512 3.35 -21.58 20.37
C GLU A 512 4.52 -20.57 20.34
N LEU A 513 5.00 -20.18 19.15
CA LEU A 513 6.09 -19.21 19.04
C LEU A 513 5.65 -17.85 19.57
N THR A 514 6.51 -17.25 20.39
CA THR A 514 6.36 -15.83 20.73
C THR A 514 6.68 -14.95 19.52
N ALA A 515 6.15 -13.72 19.51
CA ALA A 515 6.46 -12.75 18.44
C ALA A 515 7.98 -12.49 18.30
N ALA A 516 8.72 -12.48 19.41
CA ALA A 516 10.17 -12.30 19.42
C ALA A 516 10.90 -13.49 18.78
N GLU A 517 10.53 -14.73 19.14
CA GLU A 517 11.12 -15.94 18.52
C GLU A 517 10.79 -16.04 17.03
N LEU A 518 9.56 -15.67 16.65
CA LEU A 518 9.13 -15.63 15.25
C LEU A 518 9.93 -14.60 14.44
N LYS A 519 10.10 -13.38 14.98
CA LYS A 519 10.94 -12.33 14.38
C LYS A 519 12.37 -12.84 14.19
N GLU A 520 12.97 -13.37 15.26
CA GLU A 520 14.36 -13.84 15.23
C GLU A 520 14.54 -14.97 14.21
N ALA A 521 13.59 -15.92 14.14
CA ALA A 521 13.62 -16.98 13.15
C ALA A 521 13.60 -16.45 11.72
N ILE A 522 12.69 -15.52 11.40
CA ILE A 522 12.59 -14.91 10.06
C ILE A 522 13.87 -14.15 9.69
N MET A 523 14.46 -13.42 10.64
CA MET A 523 15.66 -12.62 10.40
C MET A 523 16.91 -13.48 10.24
N SER A 524 17.13 -14.41 11.17
CA SER A 524 18.33 -15.26 11.21
C SER A 524 18.39 -16.28 10.07
N SER A 525 17.24 -16.67 9.51
CA SER A 525 17.14 -17.61 8.38
C SER A 525 17.01 -16.93 7.01
N SER A 526 17.19 -15.62 6.94
CA SER A 526 17.12 -14.89 5.67
C SER A 526 18.15 -15.42 4.65
N ASP A 527 17.85 -15.30 3.36
CA ASP A 527 18.83 -15.55 2.31
C ASP A 527 19.85 -14.41 2.29
N ARG A 528 20.92 -14.60 3.07
CA ARG A 528 21.91 -13.57 3.37
C ARG A 528 22.83 -13.30 2.18
N GLN A 529 22.79 -12.07 1.69
CA GLN A 529 23.58 -11.63 0.53
C GLN A 529 24.87 -10.91 0.94
N ALA A 530 25.63 -11.49 1.88
CA ALA A 530 26.73 -10.79 2.58
C ALA A 530 27.84 -10.26 1.64
N ASN A 531 28.08 -10.92 0.51
CA ASN A 531 29.14 -10.53 -0.43
C ASN A 531 28.60 -9.87 -1.71
N LEU A 532 27.29 -9.64 -1.80
CA LEU A 532 26.67 -9.04 -2.97
C LEU A 532 26.85 -7.52 -2.95
N LYS A 533 27.52 -6.98 -3.98
CA LYS A 533 27.55 -5.54 -4.21
C LYS A 533 26.32 -5.09 -4.96
N VAL A 534 25.66 -4.06 -4.44
CA VAL A 534 24.42 -3.50 -4.98
C VAL A 534 24.49 -1.99 -5.09
N VAL A 535 23.63 -1.45 -5.94
CA VAL A 535 23.30 -0.02 -5.93
C VAL A 535 22.29 0.18 -4.81
N SER A 536 22.66 0.89 -3.75
CA SER A 536 21.72 1.26 -2.70
C SER A 536 20.58 2.10 -3.29
N PRO A 537 19.40 2.11 -2.66
CA PRO A 537 18.35 3.06 -3.05
C PRO A 537 18.82 4.51 -3.03
N GLY A 538 19.74 4.86 -2.12
CA GLY A 538 20.44 6.16 -2.05
C GLY A 538 21.47 6.43 -3.16
N SER A 539 21.59 5.54 -4.16
CA SER A 539 22.47 5.65 -5.33
C SER A 539 23.98 5.51 -5.07
N GLU A 540 24.37 4.77 -4.03
CA GLU A 540 25.77 4.44 -3.73
C GLU A 540 26.05 2.93 -3.88
N MET A 541 27.28 2.55 -4.22
CA MET A 541 27.65 1.13 -4.30
C MET A 541 28.04 0.62 -2.91
N VAL A 542 27.23 -0.28 -2.36
CA VAL A 542 27.43 -0.87 -1.01
C VAL A 542 27.31 -2.40 -1.07
N PHE A 543 27.63 -3.07 0.03
CA PHE A 543 27.22 -4.46 0.20
C PHE A 543 25.75 -4.51 0.61
N PHE A 544 24.99 -5.48 0.10
CA PHE A 544 23.58 -5.65 0.48
C PHE A 544 23.39 -5.79 2.00
N SER A 545 24.38 -6.38 2.69
CA SER A 545 24.39 -6.49 4.15
C SER A 545 24.44 -5.17 4.91
N GLU A 546 24.72 -4.06 4.24
CA GLU A 546 24.72 -2.72 4.86
C GLU A 546 23.34 -2.04 4.77
N LEU A 547 22.36 -2.65 4.10
CA LEU A 547 21.03 -2.06 3.88
C LEU A 547 19.98 -2.46 4.92
N SER A 548 20.24 -3.50 5.72
CA SER A 548 19.33 -4.01 6.77
C SER A 548 20.09 -4.79 7.84
N VAL A 549 19.45 -5.02 8.98
CA VAL A 549 20.00 -5.79 10.12
C VAL A 549 20.34 -7.22 9.72
N SER A 550 19.41 -7.93 9.05
CA SER A 550 19.63 -9.30 8.58
C SER A 550 20.63 -9.37 7.41
N GLY A 551 20.68 -8.31 6.58
CA GLY A 551 21.47 -8.29 5.36
C GLY A 551 21.03 -9.32 4.33
N GLY A 552 19.74 -9.70 4.35
CA GLY A 552 19.18 -10.76 3.52
C GLY A 552 17.74 -10.50 3.09
N VAL A 553 17.26 -11.38 2.21
CA VAL A 553 15.86 -11.41 1.78
C VAL A 553 15.14 -12.51 2.57
N ALA A 554 13.90 -12.27 3.00
CA ALA A 554 13.09 -13.24 3.74
C ALA A 554 13.02 -14.61 3.04
N ASN A 555 13.11 -15.70 3.80
CA ASN A 555 13.03 -17.06 3.29
C ASN A 555 12.21 -17.93 4.23
N ALA A 556 10.96 -18.22 3.85
CA ALA A 556 10.02 -18.97 4.67
C ALA A 556 10.46 -20.41 4.90
N PHE A 557 10.98 -21.07 3.85
CA PHE A 557 11.45 -22.45 3.94
C PHE A 557 12.57 -22.59 4.97
N GLU A 558 13.60 -21.72 4.89
CA GLU A 558 14.72 -21.80 5.83
C GLU A 558 14.32 -21.42 7.25
N ALA A 559 13.38 -20.49 7.43
CA ALA A 559 12.85 -20.14 8.75
C ALA A 559 12.22 -21.36 9.44
N LEU A 560 11.28 -22.02 8.77
CA LEU A 560 10.61 -23.20 9.31
C LEU A 560 11.56 -24.40 9.44
N ASN A 561 12.45 -24.61 8.47
CA ASN A 561 13.44 -25.69 8.48
C ASN A 561 14.44 -25.55 9.64
N THR A 562 14.85 -24.33 9.98
CA THR A 562 15.74 -24.08 11.13
C THR A 562 15.00 -24.35 12.45
N LEU A 563 13.81 -23.77 12.61
CA LEU A 563 12.99 -23.96 13.80
C LEU A 563 12.68 -25.45 14.07
N THR A 564 12.39 -26.23 13.03
CA THR A 564 12.06 -27.66 13.16
C THR A 564 13.27 -28.58 13.36
N ARG A 565 14.50 -28.09 13.13
CA ARG A 565 15.75 -28.83 13.43
C ARG A 565 16.25 -28.58 14.85
N ASP A 566 16.14 -27.34 15.33
CA ASP A 566 16.64 -26.94 16.64
C ASP A 566 15.68 -27.33 17.77
N THR A 567 14.37 -27.36 17.47
CA THR A 567 13.39 -27.89 18.40
C THR A 567 13.30 -29.41 18.24
N GLN A 568 13.26 -30.15 19.34
CA GLN A 568 12.63 -31.48 19.35
C GLN A 568 11.11 -31.34 19.16
N VAL A 569 10.65 -30.58 18.16
CA VAL A 569 9.23 -30.43 17.89
C VAL A 569 8.67 -31.80 17.55
N PRO A 570 7.61 -32.23 18.25
CA PRO A 570 7.25 -33.63 18.36
C PRO A 570 6.73 -34.16 17.02
N TYR A 571 6.74 -35.48 16.89
CA TYR A 571 6.11 -36.39 15.93
C TYR A 571 4.92 -35.92 15.04
N ARG A 572 4.26 -34.78 15.30
CA ARG A 572 3.12 -34.23 14.55
C ARG A 572 3.48 -33.61 13.20
N VAL A 573 4.63 -32.92 13.05
CA VAL A 573 5.03 -32.34 11.75
C VAL A 573 5.37 -33.44 10.72
N LYS A 574 5.75 -34.65 11.17
CA LYS A 574 6.03 -35.80 10.29
C LYS A 574 4.79 -36.60 9.86
N LEU A 575 3.61 -36.36 10.45
CA LEU A 575 2.40 -37.15 10.16
C LEU A 575 1.41 -36.45 9.21
N ALA A 576 1.59 -35.16 8.91
CA ALA A 576 0.78 -34.45 7.91
C ALA A 576 1.16 -34.76 6.45
N GLY A 577 2.19 -35.59 6.23
CA GLY A 577 2.71 -35.98 4.92
C GLY A 577 2.64 -37.49 4.62
N ILE A 578 1.68 -38.23 5.21
CA ILE A 578 1.31 -39.60 4.81
C ILE A 578 -0.17 -39.67 4.48
#